data_AF-A0A924AWN7-F1
#
_entry.id   AF-A0A924AWN7-F1
#
_cell.length_a   1.000
_cell.length_b   1.000
_cell.length_c   1.000
_cell.angle_alpha   90.00
_cell.angle_beta   90.00
_cell.angle_gamma   90.00
#
_symmetry.space_group_name_H-M   'P 1'
#
loop_
_entity.id
_entity.type
_entity.pdbx_description
1 polymer ?
#
loop_
_entity_poly.entity_id
_entity_poly.type
_entity_poly.pdbx_seq_one_letter_code
_entity_poly.pdbx_strand_id
1 'polypeptide(L)'
;MLEHHERIIVGQSVVADDWQVLRLDEGDSADSVVVPTGKVIVPLAVWQAQEGALFARTDIGVWFAADERAEVLKGQLERFAVIGVDFPKFTDGRGYSTAFNLRKRLGYVGQLRAIGDVLRDQLFSMRRV
;
A
#
# COMPACT_ATOMS: atom_id res chain seq x y z
N MET A 1 15.88 15.94 28.42
CA MET A 1 14.99 14.90 28.98
C MET A 1 14.46 14.14 27.78
N LEU A 2 15.12 13.04 27.41
CA LEU A 2 14.83 12.24 26.22
C LEU A 2 13.94 11.08 26.67
N GLU A 3 12.71 11.03 26.18
CA GLU A 3 11.86 9.85 26.35
C GLU A 3 11.69 9.18 24.98
N HIS A 4 12.61 8.26 24.70
CA HIS A 4 12.42 7.21 23.71
C HIS A 4 11.36 6.24 24.24
N HIS A 5 10.26 6.08 23.51
CA HIS A 5 9.32 5.00 23.73
C HIS A 5 9.14 4.19 22.45
N GLU A 6 9.89 3.09 22.36
CA GLU A 6 9.65 1.97 21.46
C GLU A 6 8.48 1.13 21.99
N ARG A 7 7.49 0.81 21.14
CA ARG A 7 6.69 -0.41 21.30
C ARG A 7 6.42 -1.02 19.92
N ILE A 8 7.15 -2.10 19.65
CA ILE A 8 6.99 -2.98 18.48
C ILE A 8 6.02 -4.11 18.88
N ILE A 9 5.04 -4.39 18.03
CA ILE A 9 4.24 -5.62 18.09
C ILE A 9 4.98 -6.66 17.23
N VAL A 10 5.16 -7.91 17.69
CA VAL A 10 5.67 -9.02 16.85
C VAL A 10 4.76 -10.24 16.97
N GLY A 11 4.25 -10.70 15.81
CA GLY A 11 3.27 -11.79 15.62
C GLY A 11 2.11 -11.39 14.70
N GLN A 12 1.81 -10.11 14.71
CA GLN A 12 1.06 -9.30 13.76
C GLN A 12 1.80 -7.97 13.77
N SER A 13 3.01 -7.98 13.20
CA SER A 13 3.95 -6.89 13.42
C SER A 13 3.48 -5.62 12.73
N VAL A 14 2.93 -4.67 13.50
CA VAL A 14 2.97 -3.26 13.14
C VAL A 14 4.44 -2.86 13.30
N VAL A 15 5.23 -3.20 12.28
CA VAL A 15 6.58 -2.65 12.09
C VAL A 15 6.39 -1.14 11.96
N ALA A 16 7.24 -0.36 12.61
CA ALA A 16 7.34 1.07 12.35
C ALA A 16 7.61 1.25 10.85
N ASP A 17 6.54 1.54 10.13
CA ASP A 17 6.55 1.53 8.69
C ASP A 17 6.64 2.98 8.24
N ASP A 18 7.82 3.38 7.77
CA ASP A 18 8.04 4.71 7.19
C ASP A 18 7.20 4.95 5.92
N TRP A 19 6.49 3.92 5.45
CA TRP A 19 5.68 4.01 4.25
C TRP A 19 4.29 4.53 4.57
N GLN A 20 3.95 5.67 3.96
CA GLN A 20 2.62 6.21 4.01
C GLN A 20 1.74 5.58 2.91
N VAL A 21 0.49 5.24 3.20
CA VAL A 21 -0.46 4.78 2.18
C VAL A 21 -1.31 5.95 1.72
N LEU A 22 -1.26 6.27 0.42
CA LEU A 22 -2.14 7.27 -0.19
C LEU A 22 -3.48 6.60 -0.55
N ARG A 23 -4.59 7.19 -0.11
CA ARG A 23 -5.95 6.82 -0.48
C ARG A 23 -6.60 8.01 -1.17
N LEU A 24 -7.38 7.74 -2.21
CA LEU A 24 -8.21 8.74 -2.86
C LEU A 24 -9.53 8.83 -2.07
N ASP A 25 -9.92 10.03 -1.69
CA ASP A 25 -11.22 10.31 -1.11
C ASP A 25 -12.25 10.64 -2.21
N GLU A 26 -13.52 10.73 -1.84
CA GLU A 26 -14.61 11.04 -2.76
C GLU A 26 -14.41 12.44 -3.37
N GLY A 27 -14.14 12.48 -4.68
CA GLY A 27 -13.87 13.72 -5.42
C GLY A 27 -12.39 13.91 -5.81
N ASP A 28 -11.48 13.10 -5.30
CA ASP A 28 -10.09 13.12 -5.75
C ASP A 28 -9.95 12.51 -7.14
N SER A 29 -9.05 13.07 -7.95
CA SER A 29 -8.71 12.54 -9.27
C SER A 29 -7.30 11.95 -9.27
N ALA A 30 -7.14 10.77 -9.86
CA ALA A 30 -5.88 10.03 -9.83
C ALA A 30 -4.73 10.76 -10.54
N ASP A 31 -5.03 11.62 -11.52
CA ASP A 31 -4.08 12.42 -12.29
C ASP A 31 -3.65 13.72 -11.59
N SER A 32 -4.46 14.24 -10.65
CA SER A 32 -4.22 15.53 -9.99
C SER A 32 -3.93 15.42 -8.49
N VAL A 33 -4.14 14.25 -7.88
CA VAL A 33 -3.82 14.02 -6.47
C VAL A 33 -2.33 14.28 -6.22
N VAL A 34 -2.03 14.99 -5.14
CA VAL A 34 -0.65 15.28 -4.74
C VAL A 34 -0.07 14.04 -4.08
N VAL A 35 0.98 13.47 -4.67
CA VAL A 35 1.75 12.38 -4.08
C VAL A 35 2.84 12.95 -3.15
N PRO A 36 2.80 12.68 -1.83
CA PRO A 36 3.80 13.18 -0.90
C PRO A 36 5.23 12.75 -1.25
N THR A 37 6.22 13.52 -0.82
CA THR A 37 7.63 13.15 -0.87
C THR A 37 7.95 12.08 0.18
N GLY A 38 8.88 11.18 -0.12
CA GLY A 38 9.24 10.08 0.76
C GLY A 38 8.55 8.77 0.40
N LYS A 39 8.74 7.76 1.25
CA LYS A 39 8.22 6.41 1.08
C LYS A 39 6.68 6.42 1.09
N VAL A 40 6.06 6.26 -0.08
CA VAL A 40 4.60 6.27 -0.21
C VAL A 40 4.10 5.15 -1.11
N ILE A 41 3.03 4.49 -0.68
CA ILE A 41 2.33 3.46 -1.43
C ILE A 41 1.10 4.12 -2.06
N VAL A 42 1.10 4.26 -3.38
CA VAL A 42 0.01 4.92 -4.12
C VAL A 42 -0.95 3.89 -4.71
N PRO A 43 -2.23 4.26 -4.95
CA PRO A 43 -3.15 3.39 -5.66
C PRO A 43 -2.65 3.10 -7.08
N LEU A 44 -2.96 1.92 -7.63
CA LEU A 44 -2.63 1.57 -9.02
C LEU A 44 -3.08 2.65 -10.00
N ALA A 45 -4.30 3.18 -9.84
CA ALA A 45 -4.83 4.25 -10.68
C ALA A 45 -3.96 5.52 -10.68
N VAL A 46 -3.41 5.92 -9.51
CA VAL A 46 -2.52 7.08 -9.39
C VAL A 46 -1.19 6.81 -10.06
N TRP A 47 -0.62 5.62 -9.87
CA TRP A 47 0.59 5.20 -10.57
C TRP A 47 0.42 5.29 -12.09
N GLN A 48 -0.69 4.77 -12.63
CA GLN A 48 -0.96 4.80 -14.07
C GLN A 48 -1.18 6.20 -14.61
N ALA A 49 -1.93 7.03 -13.88
CA ALA A 49 -2.23 8.39 -14.30
C ALA A 49 -1.01 9.32 -14.24
N GLN A 50 -0.11 9.10 -13.28
CA GLN A 50 1.06 9.94 -13.04
C GLN A 50 2.39 9.22 -13.31
N GLU A 51 2.38 8.14 -14.10
CA GLU A 51 3.56 7.28 -14.29
C GLU A 51 4.78 8.09 -14.69
N GLY A 52 4.66 9.00 -15.66
CA GLY A 52 5.78 9.82 -16.12
C GLY A 52 6.47 10.64 -15.01
N ALA A 53 5.71 11.15 -14.04
CA ALA A 53 6.25 11.92 -12.91
C ALA A 53 6.79 11.01 -11.80
N LEU A 54 6.14 9.87 -11.55
CA LEU A 54 6.49 8.95 -10.47
C LEU A 54 7.57 7.93 -10.87
N PHE A 55 7.81 7.70 -12.16
CA PHE A 55 8.75 6.70 -12.66
C PHE A 55 10.20 6.98 -12.25
N ALA A 56 10.57 8.24 -12.06
CA ALA A 56 11.90 8.62 -11.59
C ALA A 56 12.12 8.33 -10.09
N ARG A 57 11.04 8.10 -9.34
CA ARG A 57 11.09 7.89 -7.89
C ARG A 57 11.30 6.43 -7.55
N THR A 58 12.15 6.18 -6.54
CA THR A 58 12.45 4.84 -6.00
C THR A 58 11.80 4.58 -4.64
N ASP A 59 11.19 5.62 -4.07
CA ASP A 59 10.45 5.62 -2.80
C ASP A 59 8.93 5.45 -3.02
N ILE A 60 8.53 4.93 -4.19
CA ILE A 60 7.14 4.64 -4.52
C ILE A 60 6.87 3.14 -4.43
N GLY A 61 5.81 2.80 -3.71
CA GLY A 61 5.14 1.52 -3.76
C GLY A 61 3.80 1.68 -4.44
N VAL A 62 3.20 0.57 -4.85
CA VAL A 62 1.86 0.56 -5.45
C VAL A 62 0.97 -0.37 -4.66
N TRP A 63 -0.31 -0.03 -4.52
CA TRP A 63 -1.29 -0.94 -3.95
C TRP A 63 -2.43 -1.23 -4.91
N PHE A 64 -2.90 -2.48 -4.84
CA PHE A 64 -4.00 -2.99 -5.65
C PHE A 64 -5.29 -3.02 -4.83
N ALA A 65 -6.36 -2.44 -5.37
CA ALA A 65 -7.71 -2.66 -4.87
C ALA A 65 -8.14 -4.12 -5.06
N ALA A 66 -9.15 -4.54 -4.31
CA ALA A 66 -9.59 -5.93 -4.28
C ALA A 66 -10.14 -6.45 -5.63
N ASP A 67 -10.53 -5.56 -6.55
CA ASP A 67 -11.04 -5.87 -7.88
C ASP A 67 -10.01 -5.66 -9.00
N GLU A 68 -8.80 -5.20 -8.67
CA GLU A 68 -7.73 -4.96 -9.63
C GLU A 68 -6.88 -6.21 -9.90
N ARG A 69 -6.26 -6.23 -11.08
CA ARG A 69 -5.44 -7.34 -11.57
C ARG A 69 -3.96 -6.97 -11.49
N ALA A 70 -3.18 -7.78 -10.77
CA ALA A 70 -1.73 -7.57 -10.63
C ALA A 70 -0.96 -7.68 -11.95
N GLU A 71 -1.53 -8.41 -12.93
CA GLU A 71 -0.96 -8.61 -14.26
C GLU A 71 -0.76 -7.31 -15.03
N VAL A 72 -1.48 -6.24 -14.66
CA VAL A 72 -1.38 -4.92 -15.31
C VAL A 72 0.01 -4.31 -15.12
N LEU A 73 0.72 -4.65 -14.04
CA LEU A 73 2.10 -4.19 -13.78
C LEU A 73 3.17 -5.22 -14.18
N LYS A 74 2.82 -6.23 -14.97
CA LYS A 74 3.79 -7.25 -15.41
C LYS A 74 4.97 -6.58 -16.14
N GLY A 75 6.20 -6.86 -15.70
CA GLY A 75 7.41 -6.22 -16.22
C GLY A 75 7.79 -4.91 -15.53
N GLN A 76 6.98 -4.43 -14.59
CA GLN A 76 7.29 -3.27 -13.74
C GLN A 76 7.37 -3.63 -12.25
N LEU A 77 6.90 -4.82 -11.85
CA LEU A 77 6.84 -5.25 -10.44
C LEU A 77 8.18 -5.15 -9.69
N GLU A 78 9.29 -5.39 -10.38
CA GLU A 78 10.65 -5.36 -9.82
C GLU A 78 11.12 -3.95 -9.40
N ARG A 79 10.46 -2.90 -9.90
CA ARG A 79 10.68 -1.52 -9.46
C ARG A 79 10.22 -1.28 -8.03
N PHE A 80 9.12 -1.91 -7.66
CA PHE A 80 8.47 -1.61 -6.39
C PHE A 80 9.15 -2.40 -5.27
N ALA A 81 9.73 -1.68 -4.31
CA ALA A 81 10.24 -2.31 -3.10
C ALA A 81 9.10 -2.91 -2.25
N VAL A 82 7.93 -2.29 -2.34
CA VAL A 82 6.71 -2.70 -1.64
C VAL A 82 5.50 -2.66 -2.56
N ILE A 83 4.66 -3.69 -2.46
CA ILE A 83 3.35 -3.75 -3.08
C ILE A 83 2.30 -3.98 -1.99
N GLY A 84 1.32 -3.09 -1.94
CA GLY A 84 0.13 -3.23 -1.10
C GLY A 84 -0.96 -4.04 -1.80
N VAL A 85 -1.73 -4.79 -1.01
CA VAL A 85 -2.95 -5.44 -1.45
C VAL A 85 -4.05 -5.03 -0.50
N ASP A 86 -5.12 -4.45 -1.03
CA ASP A 86 -6.21 -3.92 -0.24
C ASP A 86 -7.19 -5.01 0.19
N PHE A 87 -7.54 -4.96 1.47
CA PHE A 87 -8.51 -5.81 2.13
C PHE A 87 -9.57 -4.90 2.78
N PRO A 88 -10.50 -4.33 1.98
CA PRO A 88 -11.55 -3.46 2.51
C PRO A 88 -12.47 -4.19 3.50
N LYS A 89 -12.61 -5.51 3.35
CA LYS A 89 -13.21 -6.40 4.34
C LYS A 89 -12.35 -7.66 4.45
N PHE A 90 -12.04 -8.09 5.67
CA PHE A 90 -11.21 -9.28 5.91
C PHE A 90 -11.81 -10.56 5.31
N THR A 91 -13.13 -10.59 5.10
CA THR A 91 -13.87 -11.71 4.51
C THR A 91 -13.82 -11.76 2.98
N ASP A 92 -13.20 -10.78 2.31
CA ASP A 92 -13.13 -10.74 0.85
C ASP A 92 -11.91 -11.53 0.33
N GLY A 93 -12.18 -12.70 -0.25
CA GLY A 93 -11.15 -13.60 -0.80
C GLY A 93 -10.35 -13.04 -1.99
N ARG A 94 -10.76 -11.90 -2.55
CA ARG A 94 -10.11 -11.34 -3.75
C ARG A 94 -8.71 -10.80 -3.47
N GLY A 95 -8.48 -10.16 -2.31
CA GLY A 95 -7.14 -9.71 -1.91
C GLY A 95 -6.13 -10.88 -1.82
N TYR A 96 -6.58 -12.04 -1.31
CA TYR A 96 -5.75 -13.26 -1.30
C TYR A 96 -5.41 -13.74 -2.71
N SER A 97 -6.33 -13.62 -3.66
CA SER A 97 -6.10 -13.99 -5.06
C SER A 97 -5.05 -13.08 -5.71
N THR A 98 -5.12 -11.77 -5.45
CA THR A 98 -4.12 -10.80 -5.92
C THR A 98 -2.73 -11.08 -5.34
N ALA A 99 -2.64 -11.29 -4.01
CA ALA A 99 -1.39 -11.64 -3.35
C ALA A 99 -0.81 -12.98 -3.86
N PHE A 100 -1.67 -13.98 -4.09
CA PHE A 100 -1.28 -15.26 -4.66
C PHE A 100 -0.73 -15.09 -6.07
N ASN A 101 -1.40 -14.33 -6.95
CA ASN A 101 -0.93 -14.09 -8.31
C ASN A 101 0.42 -13.36 -8.30
N LEU A 102 0.58 -12.33 -7.47
CA LEU A 102 1.84 -11.60 -7.30
C LEU A 102 3.00 -12.55 -6.96
N ARG A 103 2.84 -13.45 -5.98
CA ARG A 103 3.89 -14.39 -5.59
C ARG A 103 4.11 -15.54 -6.58
N LYS A 104 3.03 -16.21 -6.99
CA LYS A 104 3.12 -17.50 -7.68
C LYS A 104 3.14 -17.39 -9.19
N ARG A 105 2.44 -16.40 -9.76
CA ARG A 105 2.35 -16.23 -11.22
C ARG A 105 3.32 -15.18 -11.74
N LEU A 106 3.43 -14.08 -11.02
CA LEU A 106 4.24 -12.94 -11.43
C LEU A 106 5.63 -12.90 -10.78
N GLY A 107 5.89 -13.80 -9.82
CA GLY A 107 7.21 -13.98 -9.23
C GLY A 107 7.72 -12.76 -8.46
N TYR A 108 6.82 -11.91 -7.95
CA TYR A 108 7.23 -10.74 -7.18
C TYR A 108 7.96 -11.16 -5.90
N VAL A 109 9.21 -10.71 -5.77
CA VAL A 109 10.11 -11.06 -4.66
C VAL A 109 10.11 -10.02 -3.54
N GLY A 110 9.68 -8.78 -3.82
CA GLY A 110 9.67 -7.68 -2.86
C GLY A 110 8.68 -7.85 -1.70
N GLN A 111 8.53 -6.79 -0.92
CA GLN A 111 7.64 -6.81 0.23
C GLN A 111 6.18 -6.75 -0.22
N LEU A 112 5.34 -7.68 0.26
CA LEU A 112 3.89 -7.61 0.13
C LEU A 112 3.29 -7.12 1.44
N ARG A 113 2.34 -6.21 1.37
CA ARG A 113 1.62 -5.69 2.55
C ARG A 113 0.13 -5.80 2.34
N ALA A 114 -0.57 -6.30 3.36
CA ALA A 114 -2.00 -6.15 3.44
C ALA A 114 -2.31 -4.74 3.96
N ILE A 115 -3.11 -3.98 3.23
CA ILE A 115 -3.60 -2.65 3.63
C ILE A 115 -5.14 -2.69 3.65
N GLY A 116 -5.81 -1.82 4.41
CA GLY A 116 -7.28 -1.83 4.52
C GLY A 116 -7.78 -1.46 5.92
N ASP A 117 -9.05 -1.77 6.20
CA ASP A 117 -9.78 -1.34 7.42
C ASP A 117 -9.21 -1.87 8.74
N VAL A 118 -8.17 -2.71 8.69
CA VAL A 118 -7.41 -3.13 9.89
C VAL A 118 -6.66 -1.95 10.55
N LEU A 119 -6.39 -0.86 9.81
CA LEU A 119 -5.63 0.29 10.34
C LEU A 119 -6.47 1.53 10.65
N ARG A 120 -7.67 1.67 10.06
CA ARG A 120 -8.53 2.86 10.27
C ARG A 120 -9.24 2.80 11.62
N ASP A 121 -9.73 1.63 12.03
CA ASP A 121 -10.48 1.50 13.30
C ASP A 121 -9.60 1.64 14.56
N GLN A 122 -8.31 1.28 14.50
CA GLN A 122 -7.40 1.52 15.64
C GLN A 122 -6.93 2.97 15.78
N LEU A 123 -6.80 3.72 14.67
CA LEU A 123 -6.37 5.12 14.73
C LEU A 123 -7.48 6.08 15.18
N PHE A 124 -8.75 5.76 14.93
CA PHE A 124 -9.88 6.56 15.43
C PHE A 124 -10.33 6.18 16.86
N SER A 125 -10.11 4.94 17.30
CA SER A 125 -10.45 4.52 18.68
C SER A 125 -9.43 4.97 19.74
N MET A 126 -8.20 5.38 19.39
CA MET A 126 -7.21 5.92 20.35
C MET A 126 -7.28 7.44 20.56
N ARG A 127 -8.32 8.11 20.05
CA ARG A 127 -8.55 9.55 20.26
C ARG A 127 -9.74 9.85 21.20
N ARG A 128 -10.23 8.84 21.92
CA ARG A 128 -11.25 9.01 22.97
C ARG A 128 -10.97 8.09 24.16
N VAL A 129 -9.92 8.41 24.90
CA VAL A 129 -9.82 8.19 26.35
C VAL A 129 -8.95 9.27 26.96
#